data_AF-A0A834Q670-F1
#
_entry.id   AF-A0A834Q670-F1
#
_cell.length_a   1.000
_cell.length_b   1.000
_cell.length_c   1.000
_cell.angle_alpha   90.00
_cell.angle_beta   90.00
_cell.angle_gamma   90.00
#
_symmetry.space_group_name_H-M   'P 1'
#
loop_
_entity.id
_entity.type
_entity.pdbx_description
1 polymer ?
#
loop_
_entity_poly.entity_id
_entity_poly.type
_entity_poly.pdbx_seq_one_letter_code
_entity_poly.pdbx_strand_id
1 'polypeptide(L)'
;MLYLLCSWPELPVLNALELLDFSFPDCHVGSFAIRSLRKLTDDELFQCLLQLVQVLKYKSYLDCELTQFLLDRALANRKIGHFLFWHLR
;
A
#
# COMPACT_ATOMS: atom_id res chain seq x y z
N MET A 1 -18.73 0.65 -12.88
CA MET A 1 -17.84 0.21 -11.79
C MET A 1 -17.05 1.37 -11.20
N LEU A 2 -16.19 2.04 -12.00
CA LEU A 2 -15.30 3.12 -11.51
C LEU A 2 -16.02 4.31 -10.86
N TYR A 3 -17.19 4.70 -11.39
CA TYR A 3 -18.00 5.78 -10.81
C TYR A 3 -18.37 5.53 -9.34
N LEU A 4 -18.71 4.27 -8.99
CA LEU A 4 -19.02 3.88 -7.61
C LEU A 4 -17.76 3.82 -6.74
N LEU A 5 -16.63 3.41 -7.31
CA LEU A 5 -15.34 3.36 -6.62
C LEU A 5 -14.88 4.76 -6.18
N CYS A 6 -15.09 5.77 -7.04
CA CYS A 6 -14.74 7.16 -6.71
C CYS A 6 -15.50 7.68 -5.49
N SER A 7 -16.76 7.28 -5.33
CA SER A 7 -17.62 7.62 -4.20
C SER A 7 -17.58 6.61 -3.05
N TRP A 8 -16.77 5.55 -3.15
CA TRP A 8 -16.77 4.48 -2.16
C TRP A 8 -16.15 4.97 -0.84
N PRO A 9 -16.77 4.66 0.31
CA PRO A 9 -16.19 5.01 1.60
C PRO A 9 -14.87 4.28 1.79
N GLU A 10 -13.94 4.90 2.51
CA GLU A 10 -12.65 4.26 2.77
C GLU A 10 -12.80 2.95 3.54
N LEU A 11 -11.88 2.04 3.27
CA LEU A 11 -11.96 0.67 3.78
C LEU A 11 -11.04 0.45 4.98
N PRO A 12 -11.37 -0.54 5.84
CA PRO A 12 -10.43 -1.07 6.81
C PRO A 12 -9.16 -1.58 6.13
N VAL A 13 -8.06 -1.57 6.90
CA VAL A 13 -6.71 -1.93 6.45
C VAL A 13 -6.68 -3.30 5.80
N LEU A 14 -7.33 -4.30 6.41
CA LEU A 14 -7.34 -5.67 5.92
C LEU A 14 -7.95 -5.76 4.51
N ASN A 15 -9.09 -5.09 4.30
CA ASN A 15 -9.75 -5.04 3.00
C ASN A 15 -8.93 -4.24 1.98
N ALA A 16 -8.27 -3.16 2.41
CA ALA A 16 -7.38 -2.41 1.53
C ALA A 16 -6.16 -3.24 1.09
N LEU A 17 -5.62 -4.09 1.97
CA LEU A 17 -4.56 -5.04 1.63
C LEU A 17 -5.03 -6.11 0.64
N GLU A 18 -6.25 -6.62 0.80
CA GLU A 18 -6.86 -7.57 -0.13
C GLU A 18 -7.02 -6.97 -1.54
N LEU A 19 -7.42 -5.70 -1.63
CA LEU A 19 -7.52 -4.97 -2.89
C LEU A 19 -6.17 -4.70 -3.57
N LEU A 20 -5.06 -4.90 -2.87
CA LEU A 20 -3.72 -4.78 -3.45
C LEU A 20 -3.22 -6.09 -4.07
N ASP A 21 -3.94 -7.20 -3.87
CA ASP A 21 -3.60 -8.50 -4.43
C ASP A 21 -3.71 -8.53 -5.97
N PHE A 22 -3.04 -9.50 -6.60
CA PHE A 22 -3.05 -9.70 -8.05
C PHE A 22 -4.47 -9.91 -8.62
N SER A 23 -5.41 -10.33 -7.78
CA SER A 23 -6.84 -10.46 -8.09
C SER A 23 -7.47 -9.13 -8.58
N PHE A 24 -6.88 -7.97 -8.26
CA PHE A 24 -7.38 -6.65 -8.63
C PHE A 24 -6.33 -5.82 -9.39
N PRO A 25 -6.11 -6.05 -10.70
CA PRO A 25 -5.04 -5.41 -11.46
C PRO A 25 -5.32 -3.94 -11.85
N ASP A 26 -6.55 -3.44 -11.64
CA ASP A 26 -6.97 -2.09 -12.04
C ASP A 26 -6.24 -1.01 -11.22
N CYS A 27 -5.64 -0.02 -11.90
CA CYS A 27 -4.85 1.02 -11.26
C CYS A 27 -5.68 1.96 -10.38
N HIS A 28 -6.96 2.17 -10.67
CA HIS A 28 -7.86 2.96 -9.83
C HIS A 28 -8.21 2.22 -8.54
N VAL A 29 -8.36 0.90 -8.60
CA VAL A 29 -8.54 0.05 -7.40
C VAL A 29 -7.28 0.10 -6.52
N GLY A 30 -6.11 0.00 -7.13
CA GLY A 30 -4.84 0.16 -6.42
C GLY A 30 -4.70 1.55 -5.75
N SER A 31 -5.02 2.62 -6.47
CA SER A 31 -5.00 3.98 -5.91
C SER A 31 -6.00 4.15 -4.75
N PHE A 32 -7.19 3.57 -4.88
CA PHE A 32 -8.21 3.57 -3.83
C PHE A 32 -7.76 2.81 -2.57
N ALA A 33 -7.10 1.65 -2.75
CA ALA A 33 -6.53 0.88 -1.65
C ALA A 33 -5.43 1.69 -0.91
N ILE A 34 -4.51 2.31 -1.66
CA ILE A 34 -3.47 3.18 -1.08
C ILE A 34 -4.08 4.37 -0.34
N ARG A 35 -5.13 4.99 -0.88
CA ARG A 35 -5.85 6.09 -0.19
C ARG A 35 -6.35 5.65 1.19
N SER A 36 -6.89 4.45 1.30
CA SER A 36 -7.35 3.89 2.59
C SER A 36 -6.15 3.60 3.52
N LEU A 37 -5.02 3.13 3.00
CA LEU A 37 -3.80 2.86 3.78
C LEU A 37 -3.05 4.12 4.23
N ARG A 38 -3.24 5.27 3.56
CA ARG A 38 -2.58 6.53 3.96
C ARG A 38 -2.96 7.01 5.36
N LYS A 39 -4.12 6.57 5.90
CA LYS A 39 -4.56 6.90 7.26
C LYS A 39 -3.92 6.06 8.36
N LEU A 40 -3.17 5.02 8.00
CA LEU A 40 -2.52 4.14 8.95
C LEU A 40 -1.54 4.90 9.83
N THR A 41 -1.60 4.62 11.14
CA THR A 41 -0.54 5.02 12.07
C THR A 41 0.77 4.31 11.71
N ASP A 42 1.89 4.84 12.18
CA ASP A 42 3.21 4.22 11.91
C ASP A 42 3.32 2.81 12.49
N ASP A 43 2.67 2.54 13.64
CA ASP A 43 2.67 1.22 14.28
C ASP A 43 1.83 0.20 13.49
N GLU A 44 0.64 0.59 13.00
CA GLU A 44 -0.17 -0.29 12.15
C GLU A 44 0.51 -0.55 10.80
N LEU A 45 1.12 0.48 10.20
CA LEU A 45 1.90 0.32 8.97
C LEU A 45 3.06 -0.66 9.20
N PHE A 46 3.73 -0.55 10.35
CA PHE A 46 4.83 -1.45 10.70
C PHE A 46 4.38 -2.91 10.81
N GLN A 47 3.20 -3.17 11.37
CA GLN A 47 2.62 -4.52 11.47
C GLN A 47 2.31 -5.14 10.10
N CYS A 48 1.95 -4.31 9.12
CA CYS A 48 1.62 -4.75 7.76
C CYS A 48 2.76 -4.56 6.74
N LEU A 49 3.94 -4.08 7.18
CA LEU A 49 5.03 -3.68 6.30
C LEU A 49 5.54 -4.84 5.45
N LEU A 50 5.68 -6.03 6.06
CA LEU A 50 6.15 -7.21 5.36
C LEU A 50 5.21 -7.61 4.21
N GLN A 51 3.90 -7.59 4.47
CA GLN A 51 2.86 -7.92 3.49
C GLN A 51 2.87 -6.91 2.35
N LEU A 52 2.98 -5.61 2.65
CA LEU A 52 3.08 -4.56 1.63
C LEU A 52 4.32 -4.71 0.75
N VAL A 53 5.46 -5.13 1.31
CA VAL A 53 6.67 -5.42 0.52
C VAL A 53 6.46 -6.64 -0.40
N GLN A 54 5.72 -7.66 0.03
CA GLN A 54 5.41 -8.79 -0.86
C GLN A 54 4.51 -8.37 -2.02
N VAL A 55 3.56 -7.47 -1.79
CA VAL A 55 2.67 -6.93 -2.84
C VAL A 55 3.46 -6.23 -3.96
N LEU A 56 4.61 -5.61 -3.66
CA LEU A 56 5.46 -4.98 -4.68
C LEU A 56 5.89 -5.95 -5.78
N LYS A 57 6.02 -7.25 -5.47
CA LYS A 57 6.41 -8.28 -6.46
C LYS A 57 5.37 -8.49 -7.55
N TYR A 58 4.10 -8.18 -7.27
CA TYR A 58 2.99 -8.36 -8.20
C TYR A 58 2.69 -7.10 -9.02
N LYS A 59 3.40 -5.99 -8.77
CA LYS A 59 3.19 -4.75 -9.50
C LYS A 59 3.85 -4.83 -10.88
N SER A 60 3.07 -4.52 -11.92
CA SER A 60 3.52 -4.55 -13.31
C SER A 60 4.46 -3.39 -13.66
N TYR A 61 4.46 -2.32 -12.86
CA TYR A 61 5.24 -1.11 -13.08
C TYR A 61 6.08 -0.78 -11.85
N LEU A 62 7.31 -0.32 -12.09
CA LEU A 62 8.22 0.12 -11.03
C LEU A 62 7.70 1.37 -10.32
N ASP A 63 7.24 2.35 -11.11
CA ASP A 63 6.57 3.54 -10.59
C ASP A 63 5.10 3.21 -10.32
N CYS A 64 4.78 2.98 -9.05
CA CYS A 64 3.42 2.77 -8.62
C CYS A 64 3.17 3.45 -7.26
N GLU A 65 1.90 3.79 -7.02
CA GLU A 65 1.43 4.46 -5.80
C GLU A 65 1.89 3.76 -4.51
N LEU A 66 2.01 2.42 -4.54
CA LEU A 66 2.49 1.65 -3.37
C LEU A 66 3.97 1.91 -3.08
N THR A 67 4.82 1.94 -4.12
CA THR A 67 6.25 2.23 -3.97
C THR A 67 6.44 3.65 -3.43
N GLN A 68 5.73 4.62 -4.00
CA GLN A 68 5.77 6.01 -3.54
C GLN A 68 5.32 6.14 -2.08
N PHE A 69 4.19 5.52 -1.73
CA PHE A 69 3.68 5.49 -0.35
C PHE A 69 4.68 4.89 0.65
N LEU A 70 5.29 3.75 0.34
CA LEU A 70 6.26 3.11 1.23
C LEU A 70 7.53 3.95 1.39
N LEU A 71 8.02 4.58 0.31
CA LEU A 71 9.18 5.48 0.36
C LEU A 71 8.91 6.73 1.21
N ASP A 72 7.76 7.38 1.01
CA ASP A 72 7.36 8.56 1.80
C ASP A 72 7.34 8.24 3.30
N ARG A 73 6.73 7.11 3.67
CA ARG A 73 6.64 6.67 5.08
C ARG A 73 8.00 6.24 5.65
N ALA A 74 8.83 5.60 4.85
CA ALA A 74 10.20 5.24 5.23
C ALA A 74 11.09 6.45 5.47
N LEU A 75 10.95 7.51 4.67
CA LEU A 75 11.69 8.76 4.82
C LEU A 75 11.19 9.57 6.03
N ALA A 76 9.90 9.50 6.33
CA ALA A 76 9.31 10.16 7.51
C ALA A 76 9.63 9.44 8.83
N ASN A 77 9.81 8.11 8.82
CA ASN A 77 10.05 7.32 10.03
C ASN A 77 11.25 6.38 9.85
N ARG A 78 12.35 6.69 10.57
CA ARG A 78 13.61 5.92 10.52
C ARG A 78 13.42 4.42 10.80
N LYS A 79 12.52 4.03 11.70
CA LYS A 79 12.26 2.62 12.01
C LYS A 79 11.66 1.92 10.79
N ILE A 80 10.62 2.51 10.18
CA ILE A 80 9.99 1.96 8.97
C ILE A 80 11.01 1.87 7.84
N GLY A 81 11.81 2.92 7.61
CA GLY A 81 12.83 2.90 6.57
C GLY A 81 13.90 1.84 6.79
N HIS A 82 14.33 1.60 8.03
CA HIS A 82 15.28 0.54 8.35
C HIS A 82 14.74 -0.85 7.99
N PHE A 83 13.51 -1.18 8.39
CA PHE A 83 12.92 -2.49 8.10
C PHE A 83 12.53 -2.64 6.64
N LEU A 84 12.05 -1.57 5.98
CA LEU A 84 11.79 -1.58 4.54
C LEU A 84 13.06 -1.94 3.76
N PHE A 85 14.20 -1.32 4.09
CA PHE A 85 15.48 -1.65 3.46
C PHE A 85 15.84 -3.14 3.63
N TRP A 86 15.72 -3.67 4.83
CA TRP A 86 16.06 -5.08 5.10
C TRP A 86 15.09 -6.08 4.48
N HIS A 87 13.83 -5.71 4.24
CA HIS A 87 12.90 -6.56 3.51
C HIS A 87 13.15 -6.58 2.00
N LEU A 88 13.84 -5.56 1.47
CA LEU A 88 14.18 -5.45 0.05
C LEU A 88 15.58 -5.97 -0.29
N ARG A 89 16.50 -5.96 0.67
CA ARG A 89 17.89 -6.42 0.51
C ARG A 89 18.01 -7.94 0.56
#